data_AF-A0A8C5RX22-F1
#
_entry.id   AF-A0A8C5RX22-F1
#
_cell.length_a   1.000
_cell.length_b   1.000
_cell.length_c   1.000
_cell.angle_alpha   90.00
_cell.angle_beta   90.00
_cell.angle_gamma   90.00
#
_symmetry.space_group_name_H-M   'P 1'
#
loop_
_entity.id
_entity.type
_entity.pdbx_description
1 polymer ?
#
loop_
_entity_poly.entity_id
_entity_poly.type
_entity_poly.pdbx_seq_one_letter_code
_entity_poly.pdbx_strand_id
1 'polypeptide(L)'
;MPVQAAQWTEFLSCPICYNEFDENVHKPISLGCSHTVCQSCLSKLHRKACPFDQTTIHTDIDVLPVNFALLQLVGAQVKGEVTHTQTHTHRN
;
A
#
# COMPACT_ATOMS: atom_id res chain seq x y z
N MET A 1 -0.07 34.12 -6.55
CA MET A 1 -0.85 32.89 -6.32
C MET A 1 -0.28 32.25 -5.06
N PRO A 2 -1.05 31.86 -4.04
CA PRO A 2 -0.48 31.19 -2.89
C PRO A 2 0.00 29.80 -3.34
N VAL A 3 1.31 29.58 -3.25
CA VAL A 3 1.93 28.27 -3.44
C VAL A 3 1.50 27.43 -2.24
N GLN A 4 0.49 26.58 -2.43
CA GLN A 4 0.14 25.57 -1.45
C GLN A 4 1.35 24.64 -1.36
N ALA A 5 2.03 24.66 -0.21
CA ALA A 5 3.07 23.68 0.08
C ALA A 5 2.44 22.30 -0.10
N ALA A 6 3.03 21.46 -0.94
CA ALA A 6 2.60 20.08 -1.08
C ALA A 6 2.61 19.44 0.31
N GLN A 7 1.43 19.15 0.85
CA GLN A 7 1.26 18.42 2.11
C GLN A 7 1.61 16.97 1.79
N TRP A 8 2.90 16.64 1.69
CA TRP A 8 3.39 15.28 1.40
C TRP A 8 2.80 14.22 2.34
N THR A 9 2.38 14.65 3.54
CA THR A 9 1.63 13.89 4.53
C THR A 9 0.33 13.29 3.99
N GLU A 10 -0.36 13.95 3.05
CA GLU A 10 -1.60 13.45 2.46
C GLU A 10 -1.37 12.19 1.61
N PHE A 11 -0.22 12.10 0.91
CA PHE A 11 0.14 10.93 0.11
C PHE A 11 0.66 9.76 0.94
N LEU A 12 1.09 10.03 2.17
CA LEU A 12 1.62 9.04 3.12
C LEU A 12 0.58 8.60 4.16
N SER A 13 -0.68 9.02 3.98
CA SER A 13 -1.79 8.67 4.86
C SER A 13 -2.87 7.93 4.10
N CYS A 14 -3.63 7.08 4.80
CA CYS A 14 -4.75 6.38 4.19
C CYS A 14 -5.87 7.37 3.85
N PRO A 15 -6.37 7.39 2.59
CA PRO A 15 -7.44 8.31 2.17
C PRO A 15 -8.81 8.03 2.82
N ILE A 16 -8.96 6.96 3.60
CA ILE A 16 -10.22 6.58 4.26
C ILE A 16 -10.22 6.96 5.74
N CYS A 17 -9.16 6.60 6.48
CA CYS A 17 -9.07 6.87 7.92
C CYS A 17 -8.15 8.04 8.27
N TYR A 18 -7.42 8.60 7.30
CA TYR A 18 -6.47 9.70 7.46
C TYR A 18 -5.31 9.43 8.43
N ASN A 19 -5.10 8.18 8.84
CA ASN A 19 -3.92 7.78 9.60
C ASN A 19 -2.73 7.61 8.65
N GLU A 20 -1.55 8.02 9.11
CA GLU A 20 -0.28 7.74 8.44
C GLU A 20 -0.09 6.23 8.26
N PHE A 21 0.51 5.84 7.13
CA PHE A 21 0.82 4.45 6.89
C PHE A 21 1.90 3.95 7.87
N ASP A 22 1.75 2.70 8.32
CA ASP A 22 2.68 2.09 9.26
C ASP A 22 2.84 0.59 8.98
N GLU A 23 3.89 -0.03 9.52
CA GLU A 23 4.18 -1.45 9.27
C GLU A 23 3.27 -2.42 10.04
N ASN A 24 2.36 -1.93 10.88
CA ASN A 24 1.54 -2.69 11.82
C ASN A 24 0.06 -2.70 11.41
N VAL A 25 -0.69 -1.66 11.75
CA VAL A 25 -2.15 -1.58 11.60
C VAL A 25 -2.52 -0.92 10.28
N HIS A 26 -1.81 0.14 9.90
CA HIS A 26 -2.10 0.90 8.69
C HIS A 26 -1.14 0.55 7.56
N LYS A 27 -0.90 -0.75 7.34
CA LYS A 27 -0.05 -1.23 6.22
C LYS A 27 -0.61 -0.72 4.89
N PRO A 28 0.17 0.00 4.07
CA PRO A 28 -0.30 0.50 2.79
C PRO A 28 -0.44 -0.65 1.80
N ILE A 29 -1.64 -0.86 1.26
CA ILE A 29 -1.91 -1.89 0.25
C ILE A 29 -2.24 -1.21 -1.06
N SER A 30 -1.47 -1.51 -2.11
CA SER A 30 -1.77 -1.02 -3.46
C SER A 30 -2.64 -2.03 -4.21
N LEU A 31 -3.85 -1.60 -4.57
CA LEU A 31 -4.80 -2.39 -5.34
C LEU A 31 -4.43 -2.44 -6.82
N GLY A 32 -4.98 -3.40 -7.57
CA GLY A 32 -4.75 -3.53 -9.02
C GLY A 32 -5.23 -2.32 -9.85
N CYS A 33 -6.07 -1.47 -9.28
CA CYS A 33 -6.53 -0.20 -9.87
C CYS A 33 -5.65 1.00 -9.50
N SER A 34 -4.45 0.77 -8.93
CA SER A 34 -3.48 1.79 -8.51
C SER A 34 -3.86 2.64 -7.29
N HIS A 35 -5.04 2.44 -6.70
CA HIS A 35 -5.40 3.06 -5.43
C HIS A 35 -4.68 2.37 -4.26
N THR A 36 -4.22 3.19 -3.29
CA THR A 36 -3.61 2.67 -2.07
C THR A 36 -4.50 2.95 -0.86
N VAL A 37 -4.79 1.91 -0.09
CA VAL A 37 -5.62 1.94 1.12
C VAL A 37 -4.93 1.12 2.20
N CYS A 38 -5.08 1.50 3.47
CA CYS A 38 -4.49 0.71 4.54
C CYS A 38 -5.23 -0.62 4.75
N GLN A 39 -4.51 -1.66 5.18
CA GLN A 39 -5.07 -3.00 5.41
C GLN A 39 -6.28 -2.97 6.35
N SER A 40 -6.21 -2.23 7.46
CA SER A 40 -7.30 -2.15 8.44
C SER A 40 -8.60 -1.55 7.87
N CYS A 41 -8.52 -0.64 6.90
CA CYS A 41 -9.68 -0.12 6.18
C CYS A 41 -10.21 -1.12 5.16
N LEU A 42 -9.33 -1.80 4.42
CA LEU A 42 -9.74 -2.82 3.46
C LEU A 42 -10.48 -3.99 4.13
N SER A 43 -10.02 -4.44 5.30
CA SER A 43 -10.68 -5.53 6.05
C SER A 43 -12.09 -5.18 6.54
N LYS A 44 -12.44 -3.89 6.58
CA LYS A 44 -13.78 -3.41 6.99
C LYS A 44 -14.73 -3.20 5.81
N LEU A 45 -14.27 -3.38 4.58
CA LEU A 45 -15.13 -3.23 3.40
C LEU A 45 -16.17 -4.35 3.37
N HIS A 46 -17.44 -3.96 3.17
CA HIS A 46 -18.53 -4.93 3.01
C HIS A 46 -18.47 -5.67 1.67
N ARG A 47 -17.79 -5.09 0.67
CA ARG A 47 -17.61 -5.65 -0.67
C ARG A 47 -16.12 -5.66 -1.01
N LYS A 48 -15.66 -6.73 -1.66
CA LYS A 48 -14.30 -6.84 -2.20
C LYS A 48 -14.15 -5.99 -3.47
N ALA A 49 -14.25 -4.68 -3.33
CA ALA A 49 -14.11 -3.72 -4.41
C ALA A 49 -13.37 -2.46 -3.90
N CYS A 50 -12.61 -1.83 -4.78
CA CYS A 50 -11.97 -0.54 -4.50
C CYS A 50 -13.03 0.50 -4.09
N PRO A 51 -12.84 1.23 -2.98
CA PRO A 51 -13.82 2.20 -2.51
C PRO A 51 -13.90 3.48 -3.37
N PHE A 52 -12.95 3.68 -4.28
CA PHE A 52 -12.87 4.89 -5.12
C PHE A 52 -13.44 4.67 -6.53
N ASP A 53 -13.11 3.55 -7.16
CA ASP A 53 -13.47 3.27 -8.57
C ASP A 53 -14.24 1.96 -8.76
N GLN A 54 -14.51 1.24 -7.66
CA GLN A 54 -15.29 -0.01 -7.64
C GLN A 54 -14.65 -1.18 -8.40
N THR A 55 -13.37 -1.09 -8.79
CA THR A 55 -12.63 -2.22 -9.36
C THR A 55 -12.67 -3.40 -8.40
N THR A 56 -13.02 -4.59 -8.91
CA THR A 56 -13.14 -5.79 -8.08
C THR A 56 -11.78 -6.23 -7.55
N ILE A 57 -11.73 -6.57 -6.27
CA ILE A 57 -10.55 -7.12 -5.60
C ILE A 57 -10.69 -8.65 -5.62
N HIS A 58 -9.91 -9.31 -6.47
CA HIS A 58 -10.00 -10.76 -6.66
C HIS A 58 -9.22 -11.57 -5.60
N THR A 59 -8.29 -10.92 -4.91
CA THR A 59 -7.41 -11.55 -3.91
C THR A 59 -7.94 -11.27 -2.50
N ASP A 60 -7.75 -12.20 -1.57
CA ASP A 60 -8.06 -11.97 -0.15
C ASP A 60 -7.22 -10.82 0.43
N ILE A 61 -7.84 -9.98 1.27
CA ILE A 61 -7.20 -8.76 1.81
C ILE A 61 -5.93 -9.10 2.61
N ASP A 62 -5.96 -10.21 3.35
CA ASP A 62 -4.84 -10.63 4.21
C ASP A 62 -3.59 -11.08 3.45
N VAL A 63 -3.72 -11.36 2.14
CA VAL A 63 -2.59 -11.79 1.29
C VAL A 63 -2.24 -10.77 0.21
N LEU A 64 -2.88 -9.60 0.20
CA LEU A 64 -2.53 -8.52 -0.71
C LEU A 64 -1.13 -7.97 -0.37
N PRO A 65 -0.33 -7.60 -1.40
CA PRO A 65 1.02 -7.13 -1.18
C PRO A 65 1.04 -5.76 -0.48
N VAL A 66 1.90 -5.64 0.52
CA VAL A 66 2.20 -4.37 1.19
C VAL A 66 3.11 -3.53 0.29
N ASN A 67 2.79 -2.24 0.17
CA ASN A 67 3.62 -1.28 -0.53
C ASN A 67 4.77 -0.81 0.38
N PHE A 68 5.88 -1.55 0.35
CA PHE A 68 7.08 -1.23 1.13
C PHE A 68 7.74 0.09 0.73
N ALA A 69 7.52 0.60 -0.48
CA ALA A 69 8.06 1.89 -0.90
C ALA A 69 7.43 3.03 -0.08
N LEU A 70 6.11 2.98 0.14
CA LEU A 70 5.43 3.95 1.01
C LEU A 70 5.88 3.83 2.47
N LEU A 71 6.10 2.60 2.96
CA LEU A 71 6.65 2.37 4.30
C LEU A 71 8.05 2.97 4.46
N GLN A 72 8.90 2.85 3.44
CA GLN A 72 10.23 3.46 3.47
C GLN A 72 10.16 5.00 3.48
N LEU A 73 9.18 5.60 2.80
CA LEU A 73 8.99 7.05 2.77
C LEU A 73 8.49 7.63 4.11
N VAL A 74 7.70 6.88 4.88
CA VAL A 74 7.32 7.25 6.27
C VAL A 74 8.42 6.92 7.29
N GLY A 75 9.56 6.37 6.86
CA GLY A 75 10.68 6.03 7.74
C GLY A 75 10.51 4.73 8.53
N ALA A 76 9.57 3.86 8.15
CA ALA A 76 9.41 2.54 8.74
C ALA A 76 10.65 1.67 8.46
N GLN A 77 11.07 0.89 9.45
CA GLN A 77 12.24 0.02 9.35
C GLN A 77 11.85 -1.27 8.62
N VAL A 78 11.70 -1.18 7.31
CA VAL A 78 11.45 -2.34 6.45
C VAL A 78 12.67 -3.27 6.49
N LYS A 79 12.59 -4.33 7.30
CA LYS A 79 13.55 -5.45 7.20
C LYS A 79 13.39 -6.00 5.79
N GLY A 80 14.36 -5.71 4.93
CA GLY A 80 14.29 -6.04 3.51
C GLY A 80 14.20 -7.55 3.31
N GLU A 81 12.98 -8.07 3.18
CA GLU A 81 12.76 -9.30 2.42
C GLU A 81 12.68 -8.89 0.94
N VAL A 82 13.82 -8.43 0.43
CA VAL A 82 14.07 -8.43 -1.00
C VAL A 82 14.15 -9.89 -1.40
N THR A 83 13.02 -10.48 -1.80
CA THR A 83 13.03 -11.71 -2.57
C THR A 83 13.57 -11.35 -3.95
N HIS A 84 14.88 -11.11 -4.03
CA HIS A 84 15.63 -11.28 -5.26
C HIS A 84 15.48 -12.75 -5.63
N THR A 85 14.47 -13.08 -6.43
CA THR A 85 14.54 -14.28 -7.25
C THR A 85 15.61 -13.98 -8.30
N GLN A 86 16.88 -14.11 -7.91
CA GLN A 86 17.95 -14.37 -8.85
C GLN A 86 17.66 -15.76 -9.40
N THR A 87 16.94 -15.84 -10.52
CA THR A 87 16.97 -17.02 -11.38
C THR A 87 18.35 -17.07 -12.04
N HIS A 88 19.33 -17.57 -11.27
CA HIS A 88 20.60 -18.02 -11.78
C HIS A 88 20.41 -19.43 -12.34
N THR A 89 20.07 -19.55 -13.62
CA THR A 89 20.08 -20.82 -14.38
C THR A 89 20.31 -20.47 -15.85
N HIS A 90 21.21 -21.05 -16.64
CA HIS A 90 22.33 -21.97 -16.46
C HIS A 90 23.15 -21.78 -17.76
N ARG A 91 24.47 -21.65 -17.62
CA ARG A 91 25.43 -21.70 -18.72
C ARG A 91 25.32 -23.05 -19.45
N ASN A 92 24.95 -23.05 -20.74
CA ASN A 92 25.51 -24.02 -21.70
C ASN A 92 25.38 -23.50 -23.13
#